data_AF-A0A5C2D053-F1
#
_entry.id   AF-A0A5C2D053-F1
#
_cell.length_a   1.000
_cell.length_b   1.000
_cell.length_c   1.000
_cell.angle_alpha   90.00
_cell.angle_beta   90.00
_cell.angle_gamma   90.00
#
_symmetry.space_group_name_H-M   'P 1'
#
loop_
_entity.id
_entity.type
_entity.pdbx_description
1 polymer ?
#
loop_
_entity_poly.entity_id
_entity_poly.type
_entity_poly.pdbx_seq_one_letter_code
_entity_poly.pdbx_strand_id
1 'polypeptide(L)'
;MSWNETDREDTTVYKVVVNHEEQYSIWPADRENALGWNDAGKSGPKAECLAYIKEVWTDQRPLSLRKQMAEAASREATDDAAGAEAEHHEEEDLVTRLSKAASPVEVSLRPERSVQALKERLDRGYVHLKFTATRGGTELGVKLDPEALDLEGADFEAQTGTVRLEGGMTLNYEQVRCVAEINLETLAGQGRLERA
;
A
#
# COMPACT_ATOMS: atom_id res chain seq x y z
N MET A 1 -38.05 -17.73 0.83
CA MET A 1 -37.88 -17.44 2.27
C MET A 1 -37.52 -15.96 2.38
N SER A 2 -38.51 -15.14 2.75
CA SER A 2 -38.32 -13.71 2.93
C SER A 2 -37.79 -13.49 4.34
N TRP A 3 -36.51 -13.15 4.46
CA TRP A 3 -35.88 -12.75 5.71
C TRP A 3 -36.20 -11.27 5.96
N ASN A 4 -37.39 -10.98 6.48
CA ASN A 4 -37.69 -9.65 7.01
C ASN A 4 -38.58 -9.77 8.25
N GLU A 5 -38.03 -10.35 9.30
CA GLU A 5 -38.63 -10.36 10.64
C GLU A 5 -38.16 -9.11 11.38
N THR A 6 -38.60 -7.93 10.93
CA THR A 6 -38.25 -6.62 11.54
C THR A 6 -39.48 -5.90 12.08
N ASP A 7 -40.37 -6.62 12.74
CA ASP A 7 -41.54 -6.04 13.43
C ASP A 7 -41.89 -6.81 14.71
N ARG A 8 -40.89 -7.19 15.50
CA ARG A 8 -41.10 -7.23 16.95
C ARG A 8 -40.72 -5.85 17.44
N GLU A 9 -41.70 -5.08 17.92
CA GLU A 9 -41.44 -3.82 18.61
C GLU A 9 -40.43 -4.09 19.73
N ASP A 10 -39.18 -3.71 19.48
CA ASP A 10 -38.12 -3.81 20.47
C ASP A 10 -38.35 -2.68 21.47
N THR A 11 -39.12 -3.01 22.52
CA THR A 11 -39.45 -2.08 23.61
C THR A 11 -38.26 -1.82 24.54
N THR A 12 -37.08 -2.34 24.22
CA THR A 12 -35.86 -2.13 25.01
C THR A 12 -35.43 -0.68 24.92
N VAL A 13 -35.14 -0.08 26.08
CA VAL A 13 -34.58 1.27 26.15
C VAL A 13 -33.06 1.18 26.00
N TYR A 14 -32.53 1.93 25.04
CA TYR A 14 -31.11 2.05 24.76
C TYR A 14 -30.61 3.42 25.21
N LYS A 15 -29.30 3.50 25.43
CA LYS A 15 -28.54 4.75 25.59
C LYS A 15 -27.45 4.81 24.53
N VAL A 16 -27.18 6.01 24.05
CA VAL A 16 -26.10 6.28 23.11
C VAL A 16 -24.82 6.47 23.89
N VAL A 17 -23.78 5.76 23.49
CA VAL A 17 -22.45 5.84 24.09
C VAL A 17 -21.42 6.24 23.05
N VAL A 18 -20.36 6.91 23.50
CA VAL A 18 -19.24 7.39 22.68
C VAL A 18 -17.91 7.00 23.31
N ASN A 19 -16.96 6.54 22.51
CA ASN A 19 -15.61 6.21 22.98
C ASN A 19 -14.62 7.36 22.79
N HIS A 20 -13.38 7.16 23.24
CA HIS A 20 -12.28 8.14 23.10
C HIS A 20 -11.86 8.43 21.64
N GLU A 21 -12.29 7.60 20.68
CA GLU A 21 -12.09 7.83 19.25
C GLU A 21 -13.29 8.50 18.57
N GLU A 22 -14.27 8.95 19.35
CA GLU A 22 -15.53 9.55 18.91
C GLU A 22 -16.41 8.62 18.05
N GLN A 23 -16.32 7.32 18.32
CA GLN A 23 -17.19 6.32 17.71
C GLN A 23 -18.45 6.16 18.56
N TYR A 24 -19.60 6.18 17.91
CA TYR A 24 -20.90 6.09 18.57
C TYR A 24 -21.47 4.66 18.52
N SER A 25 -22.15 4.25 19.58
CA SER A 25 -22.87 2.99 19.67
C SER A 25 -24.13 3.11 20.53
N ILE A 26 -24.99 2.09 20.54
CA ILE A 26 -26.18 2.01 21.39
C ILE A 26 -26.12 0.79 22.29
N TRP A 27 -26.30 0.99 23.60
CA TRP A 27 -26.23 -0.07 24.60
C TRP A 27 -27.53 -0.10 25.40
N PRO A 28 -27.95 -1.26 25.94
CA PRO A 28 -29.09 -1.31 26.83
C PRO A 28 -28.91 -0.32 28.00
N ALA A 29 -29.96 0.43 28.34
CA ALA A 29 -29.86 1.50 29.33
C ALA A 29 -29.60 0.99 30.76
N ASP A 30 -29.95 -0.26 31.04
CA ASP A 30 -29.70 -1.00 32.27
C ASP A 30 -28.25 -1.48 32.42
N ARG A 31 -27.47 -1.44 31.34
CA ARG A 31 -26.08 -1.90 31.32
C ARG A 31 -25.10 -0.76 31.65
N GLU A 32 -24.13 -1.03 32.51
CA GLU A 32 -23.00 -0.10 32.74
C GLU A 32 -22.09 0.04 31.51
N ASN A 33 -21.48 1.22 31.34
CA ASN A 33 -20.55 1.46 30.24
C ASN A 33 -19.25 0.69 30.48
N ALA A 34 -18.72 0.06 29.43
CA ALA A 34 -17.42 -0.59 29.53
C ALA A 34 -16.33 0.48 29.52
N LEU A 35 -15.14 0.07 29.97
CA LEU A 35 -14.00 0.96 30.05
C LEU A 35 -13.75 1.68 28.71
N GLY A 36 -13.63 3.00 28.77
CA GLY A 36 -13.38 3.84 27.60
C GLY A 36 -14.61 4.27 26.81
N TRP A 37 -15.82 3.92 27.26
CA TRP A 37 -17.10 4.40 26.74
C TRP A 37 -17.79 5.35 27.73
N ASN A 38 -18.38 6.43 27.22
CA ASN A 38 -19.10 7.43 28.00
C ASN A 38 -20.50 7.62 27.43
N ASP A 39 -21.45 8.12 28.22
CA ASP A 39 -22.79 8.43 27.74
C ASP A 39 -22.76 9.68 26.85
N ALA A 40 -23.38 9.60 25.68
CA ALA A 40 -23.50 10.70 24.72
C ALA A 40 -24.75 11.58 24.98
N GLY A 41 -25.51 11.30 26.04
CA GLY A 41 -26.65 12.13 26.47
C GLY A 41 -28.01 11.83 25.82
N LYS A 42 -28.10 10.90 24.86
CA LYS A 42 -29.38 10.42 24.29
C LYS A 42 -29.72 9.02 24.79
N SER A 43 -30.94 8.83 25.26
CA SER A 43 -31.54 7.51 25.52
C SER A 43 -32.97 7.44 24.97
N GLY A 44 -33.48 6.23 24.76
CA GLY A 44 -34.79 6.00 24.17
C GLY A 44 -34.87 4.68 23.41
N PRO A 45 -35.93 4.48 22.60
CA PRO A 45 -36.02 3.32 21.73
C PRO A 45 -34.90 3.33 20.70
N LYS A 46 -34.54 2.13 20.22
CA LYS A 46 -33.45 1.90 19.26
C LYS A 46 -33.47 2.88 18.07
N ALA A 47 -34.64 3.09 17.48
CA ALA A 47 -34.81 3.96 16.31
C ALA A 47 -34.41 5.42 16.59
N GLU A 48 -34.77 5.96 17.76
CA GLU A 48 -34.41 7.32 18.16
C GLU A 48 -32.91 7.46 18.46
N CYS A 49 -32.31 6.47 19.12
CA CYS A 49 -30.88 6.46 19.39
C CYS A 49 -30.06 6.41 18.09
N LEU A 50 -30.48 5.59 17.12
CA LEU A 50 -29.83 5.52 15.81
C LEU A 50 -30.03 6.79 14.98
N ALA A 51 -31.21 7.41 15.05
CA ALA A 51 -31.47 8.69 14.39
C ALA A 51 -30.56 9.79 14.95
N TYR A 52 -30.38 9.85 16.27
CA TYR A 52 -29.45 10.75 16.93
C TYR A 52 -28.01 10.52 16.47
N ILE A 53 -27.53 9.26 16.48
CA ILE A 53 -26.17 8.93 16.00
C ILE A 53 -25.97 9.41 14.57
N LYS A 54 -26.95 9.19 13.69
CA LYS A 54 -26.88 9.64 12.29
C LYS A 54 -26.75 11.17 12.15
N GLU A 55 -27.38 11.92 13.05
CA GLU A 55 -27.32 13.38 13.07
C GLU A 55 -25.95 13.88 13.57
N VAL A 56 -25.45 13.31 14.67
CA VAL A 56 -24.24 13.82 15.34
C VAL A 56 -22.94 13.23 14.80
N TRP A 57 -22.97 12.00 14.28
CA TRP A 57 -21.79 11.30 13.76
C TRP A 57 -21.54 11.64 12.30
N THR A 58 -21.21 12.91 12.06
CA THR A 58 -21.00 13.49 10.72
C THR A 58 -19.69 13.05 10.07
N ASP A 59 -18.68 12.68 10.88
CA ASP A 59 -17.39 12.17 10.41
C ASP A 59 -17.05 10.86 11.11
N GLN A 60 -17.12 9.77 10.34
CA GLN A 60 -16.87 8.41 10.84
C GLN A 60 -15.39 8.05 10.97
N ARG A 61 -14.47 8.95 10.55
CA ARG A 61 -13.03 8.72 10.71
C ARG A 61 -12.68 8.72 12.21
N PRO A 62 -11.85 7.79 12.69
CA PRO A 62 -11.37 7.81 14.07
C PRO A 62 -10.68 9.13 14.42
N LEU A 63 -10.86 9.63 15.65
CA LEU A 63 -10.22 10.86 16.12
C LEU A 63 -8.69 10.82 15.93
N SER A 64 -8.08 9.66 16.15
CA SER A 64 -6.64 9.42 15.96
C SER A 64 -6.20 9.70 14.53
N LEU A 65 -6.96 9.22 13.54
CA LEU A 65 -6.71 9.49 12.12
C LEU A 65 -6.89 10.97 11.79
N ARG A 66 -7.95 11.61 12.31
CA ARG A 66 -8.19 13.05 12.09
C ARG A 66 -7.04 13.90 12.66
N LYS A 67 -6.51 13.55 13.83
CA LYS A 67 -5.34 14.21 14.43
C LYS A 67 -4.09 14.03 13.56
N GLN A 68 -3.81 12.82 13.07
CA GLN A 68 -2.67 12.57 12.20
C GLN A 68 -2.75 13.36 10.89
N MET A 69 -3.93 13.45 10.28
CA MET A 69 -4.13 14.25 9.06
C MET A 69 -3.97 15.75 9.32
N ALA A 70 -4.50 16.26 10.43
CA ALA A 70 -4.32 17.66 10.81
C ALA A 70 -2.85 17.99 11.12
N GLU A 71 -2.13 17.07 11.78
CA GLU A 71 -0.71 17.21 12.05
C GLU A 71 0.12 17.19 10.75
N ALA A 72 -0.19 16.28 9.83
CA ALA A 72 0.43 16.25 8.50
C ALA A 72 0.21 17.56 7.74
N ALA A 73 -1.03 18.05 7.66
CA ALA A 73 -1.34 19.32 7.02
C ALA A 73 -0.63 20.52 7.67
N SER A 74 -0.47 20.50 9.00
CA SER A 74 0.27 21.55 9.71
C SER A 74 1.78 21.48 9.44
N ARG A 75 2.34 20.28 9.27
CA ARG A 75 3.75 20.08 8.90
C ARG A 75 4.00 20.53 7.46
N GLU A 76 3.10 20.21 6.55
CA GLU A 76 3.12 20.68 5.15
C GLU A 76 3.10 22.22 5.11
N ALA A 77 2.23 22.87 5.89
CA ALA A 77 2.18 24.33 5.96
C ALA A 77 3.45 24.97 6.57
N THR A 78 4.12 24.30 7.51
CA THR A 78 5.42 24.77 8.06
C THR A 78 6.58 24.54 7.10
N ASP A 79 6.57 23.43 6.36
CA ASP A 79 7.56 23.12 5.33
C ASP A 79 7.40 24.04 4.10
N ASP A 80 6.17 24.41 3.72
CA ASP A 80 5.91 25.38 2.64
C ASP A 80 6.39 26.80 3.01
N ALA A 81 6.24 27.22 4.26
CA ALA A 81 6.72 28.52 4.72
C ALA A 81 8.25 28.62 4.81
N ALA A 82 8.93 27.51 5.10
CA ALA A 82 10.41 27.42 5.07
C ALA A 82 10.96 27.12 3.66
N GLY A 83 10.16 26.46 2.80
CA GLY A 83 10.49 26.09 1.43
C GLY A 83 10.28 27.21 0.41
N ALA A 84 9.57 28.28 0.75
CA ALA A 84 9.48 29.46 -0.12
C ALA A 84 10.84 30.14 -0.41
N GLU A 85 11.89 29.81 0.35
CA GLU A 85 13.27 30.27 0.10
C GLU A 85 14.19 29.17 -0.47
N ALA A 86 13.70 27.97 -0.73
CA ALA A 86 14.47 26.87 -1.30
C ALA A 86 13.74 26.29 -2.53
N GLU A 87 14.30 26.64 -3.69
CA GLU A 87 14.00 26.19 -5.05
C GLU A 87 13.20 24.88 -5.18
N HIS A 88 12.20 24.92 -6.08
CA HIS A 88 11.51 23.77 -6.64
C HIS A 88 12.50 22.65 -7.03
N HIS A 89 12.72 21.68 -6.14
CA HIS A 89 13.19 20.37 -6.56
C HIS A 89 11.99 19.69 -7.21
N GLU A 90 11.91 19.77 -8.54
CA GLU A 90 11.14 18.80 -9.31
C GLU A 90 11.59 17.41 -8.82
N GLU A 91 10.73 16.70 -8.08
CA GLU A 91 10.97 15.30 -7.76
C GLU A 91 11.05 14.56 -9.09
N GLU A 92 12.27 14.34 -9.54
CA GLU A 92 12.54 13.76 -10.84
C GLU A 92 11.80 12.42 -10.97
N ASP A 93 10.97 12.35 -12.01
CA ASP A 93 10.10 11.20 -12.29
C ASP A 93 10.91 9.89 -12.24
N LEU A 94 10.32 8.84 -11.66
CA LEU A 94 11.01 7.57 -11.43
C LEU A 94 11.63 7.00 -12.71
N VAL A 95 10.95 7.13 -13.85
CA VAL A 95 11.47 6.67 -15.14
C VAL A 95 12.71 7.47 -15.49
N THR A 96 12.66 8.79 -15.35
CA THR A 96 13.82 9.66 -15.62
C THR A 96 15.01 9.26 -14.75
N ARG A 97 14.81 9.03 -13.45
CA ARG A 97 15.88 8.62 -12.53
C ARG A 97 16.49 7.27 -12.89
N LEU A 98 15.64 6.25 -13.09
CA LEU A 98 16.09 4.89 -13.38
C LEU A 98 16.59 4.70 -14.82
N SER A 99 16.34 5.66 -15.71
CA SER A 99 16.88 5.67 -17.07
C SER A 99 18.28 6.29 -17.15
N LYS A 100 18.66 7.16 -16.21
CA LYS A 100 19.96 7.85 -16.24
C LYS A 100 21.14 6.94 -15.97
N ALA A 101 20.98 5.98 -15.06
CA ALA A 101 22.07 5.10 -14.64
C ALA A 101 21.55 3.74 -14.20
N ALA A 102 22.39 2.73 -14.39
CA ALA A 102 22.18 1.43 -13.80
C ALA A 102 22.09 1.56 -12.28
N SER A 103 21.06 0.94 -11.71
CA SER A 103 20.73 0.97 -10.30
C SER A 103 20.79 -0.44 -9.72
N PRO A 104 21.21 -0.60 -8.46
CA PRO A 104 21.22 -1.92 -7.84
C PRO A 104 19.80 -2.47 -7.73
N VAL A 105 19.66 -3.72 -8.18
CA VAL A 105 18.39 -4.45 -8.16
C VAL A 105 18.55 -5.80 -7.48
N GLU A 106 17.49 -6.27 -6.84
CA GLU A 106 17.37 -7.62 -6.30
C GLU A 106 16.12 -8.29 -6.87
N VAL A 107 16.23 -9.58 -7.17
CA VAL A 107 15.05 -10.35 -7.58
C VAL A 107 14.20 -10.63 -6.35
N SER A 108 12.96 -10.14 -6.37
CA SER A 108 11.99 -10.42 -5.32
C SER A 108 11.36 -11.80 -5.52
N LEU A 109 11.85 -12.77 -4.76
CA LEU A 109 11.34 -14.13 -4.75
C LEU A 109 10.64 -14.43 -3.41
N ARG A 110 9.38 -14.85 -3.50
CA ARG A 110 8.55 -15.28 -2.38
C ARG A 110 7.88 -16.62 -2.71
N PRO A 111 7.77 -17.54 -1.74
CA PRO A 111 8.16 -17.41 -0.33
C PRO A 111 9.67 -17.56 -0.09
N GLU A 112 10.37 -18.29 -0.94
CA GLU A 112 11.80 -18.61 -0.79
C GLU A 112 12.65 -17.91 -1.86
N ARG A 113 13.84 -17.46 -1.45
CA ARG A 113 14.84 -16.82 -2.32
C ARG A 113 15.81 -17.88 -2.83
N SER A 114 15.51 -18.48 -3.98
CA SER A 114 16.35 -19.52 -4.59
C SER A 114 16.44 -19.37 -6.12
N VAL A 115 17.51 -19.91 -6.71
CA VAL A 115 17.72 -19.91 -8.17
C VAL A 115 16.63 -20.68 -8.92
N GLN A 116 16.13 -21.77 -8.34
CA GLN A 116 15.01 -22.52 -8.91
C GLN A 116 13.71 -21.70 -8.89
N ALA A 117 13.46 -20.93 -7.83
CA ALA A 117 12.31 -20.01 -7.81
C ALA A 117 12.44 -18.90 -8.88
N LEU A 118 13.66 -18.43 -9.18
CA LEU A 118 13.89 -17.52 -10.30
C LEU A 118 13.59 -18.20 -11.65
N LYS A 119 14.07 -19.44 -11.85
CA LYS A 119 13.78 -20.23 -13.06
C LYS A 119 12.28 -20.39 -13.30
N GLU A 120 11.51 -20.74 -12.27
CA GLU A 120 10.04 -20.81 -12.38
C GLU A 120 9.38 -19.49 -12.77
N ARG A 121 9.96 -18.34 -12.40
CA ARG A 121 9.44 -17.01 -12.78
C ARG A 121 9.77 -16.68 -14.23
N LEU A 122 10.97 -17.05 -14.68
CA LEU A 122 11.38 -16.95 -16.08
C LEU A 122 10.47 -17.77 -16.97
N ASP A 123 10.18 -19.02 -16.59
CA ASP A 123 9.28 -19.92 -17.33
C ASP A 123 7.84 -19.37 -17.42
N ARG A 124 7.41 -18.59 -16.43
CA ARG A 124 6.11 -17.89 -16.42
C ARG A 124 6.12 -16.58 -17.20
N GLY A 125 7.28 -16.10 -17.64
CA GLY A 125 7.45 -14.85 -18.36
C GLY A 125 7.21 -13.59 -17.50
N TYR A 126 7.34 -13.69 -16.18
CA TYR A 126 7.09 -12.55 -15.28
C TYR A 126 7.89 -12.62 -13.99
N VAL A 127 8.58 -11.51 -13.67
CA VAL A 127 9.46 -11.39 -12.50
C VAL A 127 9.24 -10.08 -11.76
N HIS A 128 9.52 -10.04 -10.46
CA HIS A 128 9.58 -8.80 -9.70
C HIS A 128 11.04 -8.42 -9.44
N LEU A 129 11.39 -7.19 -9.78
CA LEU A 129 12.69 -6.60 -9.51
C LEU A 129 12.54 -5.47 -8.51
N LYS A 130 13.29 -5.54 -7.40
CA LYS A 130 13.36 -4.50 -6.40
C LYS A 130 14.57 -3.62 -6.64
N PHE A 131 14.36 -2.38 -7.00
CA PHE A 131 15.38 -1.34 -7.03
C PHE A 131 15.67 -0.90 -5.59
N THR A 132 16.86 -1.20 -5.09
CA THR A 132 17.17 -1.01 -3.67
C THR A 132 17.67 0.39 -3.33
N ALA A 133 18.19 1.12 -4.32
CA ALA A 133 18.67 2.50 -4.15
C ALA A 133 17.55 3.55 -4.07
N THR A 134 16.32 3.22 -4.45
CA THR A 134 15.16 4.12 -4.32
C THR A 134 14.70 4.20 -2.87
N ARG A 135 14.15 5.35 -2.45
CA ARG A 135 13.61 5.55 -1.09
C ARG A 135 12.53 4.51 -0.77
N GLY A 136 12.78 3.65 0.23
CA GLY A 136 11.88 2.55 0.63
C GLY A 136 12.00 1.26 -0.20
N GLY A 137 12.75 1.29 -1.30
CA GLY A 137 12.88 0.20 -2.25
C GLY A 137 11.66 0.08 -3.16
N THR A 138 11.85 0.25 -4.47
CA THR A 138 10.77 0.19 -5.46
C THR A 138 10.74 -1.19 -6.08
N GLU A 139 9.62 -1.91 -5.92
CA GLU A 139 9.40 -3.22 -6.53
C GLU A 139 8.59 -3.08 -7.81
N LEU A 140 9.18 -3.49 -8.94
CA LEU A 140 8.58 -3.40 -10.26
C LEU A 140 8.32 -4.78 -10.83
N GLY A 141 7.09 -5.00 -11.29
CA GLY A 141 6.68 -6.18 -12.03
C GLY A 141 7.08 -6.08 -13.50
N VAL A 142 7.95 -6.96 -13.97
CA VAL A 142 8.44 -6.98 -15.35
C VAL A 142 7.82 -8.16 -16.08
N LYS A 143 7.06 -7.87 -17.14
CA LYS A 143 6.64 -8.89 -18.10
C LYS A 143 7.78 -9.12 -19.07
N LEU A 144 8.41 -10.30 -18.96
CA LEU A 144 9.60 -10.64 -19.71
C LEU A 144 9.29 -10.85 -21.19
N ASP A 145 10.20 -10.41 -22.04
CA ASP A 145 10.17 -10.66 -23.48
C ASP A 145 11.07 -11.87 -23.79
N PRO A 146 10.51 -13.04 -24.13
CA PRO A 146 11.29 -14.27 -24.33
C PRO A 146 12.31 -14.16 -25.47
N GLU A 147 12.14 -13.24 -26.42
CA GLU A 147 13.10 -13.03 -27.51
C GLU A 147 14.30 -12.18 -27.08
N ALA A 148 14.18 -11.44 -25.97
CA ALA A 148 15.20 -10.54 -25.45
C ALA A 148 15.90 -11.05 -24.18
N LEU A 149 15.48 -12.21 -23.65
CA LEU A 149 16.16 -12.87 -22.53
C LEU A 149 17.47 -13.49 -22.99
N ASP A 150 18.55 -13.19 -22.27
CA ASP A 150 19.83 -13.88 -22.43
C ASP A 150 20.15 -14.66 -21.15
N LEU A 151 20.14 -15.99 -21.31
CA LEU A 151 20.40 -16.98 -20.27
C LEU A 151 21.64 -17.83 -20.59
N GLU A 152 22.41 -17.51 -21.64
CA GLU A 152 23.51 -18.36 -22.11
C GLU A 152 24.64 -18.46 -21.07
N GLY A 153 24.84 -17.40 -20.27
CA GLY A 153 25.84 -17.33 -19.21
C GLY A 153 25.43 -17.95 -17.87
N ALA A 154 24.27 -18.60 -17.79
CA ALA A 154 23.65 -18.99 -16.53
C ALA A 154 23.59 -20.51 -16.35
N ASP A 155 24.11 -21.00 -15.22
CA ASP A 155 23.95 -22.38 -14.77
C ASP A 155 23.02 -22.43 -13.56
N PHE A 156 21.76 -22.76 -13.80
CA PHE A 156 20.73 -22.85 -12.74
C PHE A 156 20.93 -24.05 -11.81
N GLU A 157 21.65 -25.10 -12.25
CA GLU A 157 21.93 -26.28 -11.43
C GLU A 157 23.13 -26.02 -10.51
N ALA A 158 24.20 -25.41 -11.05
CA ALA A 158 25.36 -24.99 -10.26
C ALA A 158 25.12 -23.69 -9.46
N GLN A 159 24.03 -22.96 -9.75
CA GLN A 159 23.69 -21.65 -9.16
C GLN A 159 24.73 -20.56 -9.45
N THR A 160 25.39 -20.63 -10.61
CA THR A 160 26.48 -19.73 -10.99
C THR A 160 26.17 -18.98 -12.29
N GLY A 161 26.87 -17.87 -12.49
CA GLY A 161 26.76 -17.07 -13.71
C GLY A 161 25.74 -15.93 -13.61
N THR A 162 25.43 -15.34 -14.76
CA THR A 162 24.58 -14.14 -14.88
C THR A 162 23.48 -14.36 -15.91
N VAL A 163 22.30 -13.81 -15.62
CA VAL A 163 21.16 -13.74 -16.55
C VAL A 163 20.86 -12.29 -16.88
N ARG A 164 20.53 -12.01 -18.13
CA ARG A 164 20.01 -10.73 -18.56
C ARG A 164 18.51 -10.85 -18.78
N LEU A 165 17.78 -10.09 -17.98
CA LEU A 165 16.33 -9.99 -17.99
C LEU A 165 15.92 -8.74 -18.73
N GLU A 166 15.03 -8.88 -19.70
CA GLU A 166 14.48 -7.77 -20.45
C GLU A 166 12.97 -7.94 -20.59
N GLY A 167 12.23 -6.86 -20.41
CA GLY A 167 10.78 -6.90 -20.50
C GLY A 167 10.10 -5.54 -20.46
N GLY A 168 8.90 -5.49 -21.01
CA GLY A 168 8.09 -4.26 -21.08
C GLY A 168 7.22 -4.07 -19.85
N MET A 169 7.01 -2.81 -19.47
CA MET A 169 6.04 -2.40 -18.47
C MET A 169 5.51 -0.99 -18.77
N THR A 170 4.47 -0.59 -18.05
CA THR A 170 3.94 0.77 -18.11
C THR A 170 4.07 1.43 -16.74
N LEU A 171 4.79 2.55 -16.66
CA LEU A 171 4.96 3.34 -15.44
C LEU A 171 4.48 4.75 -15.71
N ASN A 172 3.61 5.29 -14.85
CA ASN A 172 3.05 6.64 -15.01
C ASN A 172 2.49 6.90 -16.43
N TYR A 173 1.85 5.88 -17.03
CA TYR A 173 1.32 5.88 -18.40
C TYR A 173 2.38 5.93 -19.53
N GLU A 174 3.67 5.87 -19.20
CA GLU A 174 4.77 5.76 -20.15
C GLU A 174 5.12 4.29 -20.39
N GLN A 175 5.27 3.91 -21.67
CA GLN A 175 5.79 2.59 -22.02
C GLN A 175 7.30 2.58 -21.82
N VAL A 176 7.76 1.67 -20.97
CA VAL A 176 9.18 1.54 -20.65
C VAL A 176 9.59 0.08 -20.72
N ARG A 177 10.86 -0.13 -21.04
CA ARG A 177 11.53 -1.41 -21.02
C ARG A 177 12.45 -1.47 -19.81
N CYS A 178 12.35 -2.53 -19.02
CA CYS A 178 13.30 -2.78 -17.96
C CYS A 178 14.35 -3.76 -18.46
N VAL A 179 15.61 -3.40 -18.26
CA VAL A 179 16.77 -4.23 -18.56
C VAL A 179 17.53 -4.44 -17.26
N ALA A 180 17.75 -5.69 -16.87
CA ALA A 180 18.48 -6.02 -15.65
C ALA A 180 19.43 -7.19 -15.86
N GLU A 181 20.65 -7.08 -15.34
CA GLU A 181 21.61 -8.16 -15.27
C GLU A 181 21.65 -8.65 -13.82
N ILE A 182 21.43 -9.96 -13.63
CA ILE A 182 21.29 -10.59 -12.31
C ILE A 182 22.31 -11.71 -12.18
N ASN A 183 23.10 -11.68 -11.12
CA ASN A 183 23.99 -12.77 -10.75
C ASN A 183 23.18 -13.85 -10.00
N LEU A 184 23.30 -15.11 -10.43
CA LEU A 184 22.50 -16.22 -9.87
C LEU A 184 22.88 -16.57 -8.42
N GLU A 185 24.13 -16.41 -8.02
CA GLU A 185 24.60 -16.72 -6.66
C GLU A 185 23.97 -15.78 -5.62
N THR A 186 23.88 -14.50 -5.98
CA THR A 186 23.38 -13.44 -5.09
C THR A 186 21.91 -13.12 -5.30
N LEU A 187 21.34 -13.45 -6.47
CA LEU A 187 20.03 -12.99 -6.96
C LEU A 187 19.90 -11.46 -6.95
N ALA A 188 21.02 -10.78 -7.14
CA ALA A 188 21.15 -9.33 -7.20
C ALA A 188 21.98 -8.93 -8.41
N GLY A 189 21.90 -7.65 -8.77
CA GLY A 189 22.70 -7.11 -9.86
C GLY A 189 22.33 -5.67 -10.18
N GLN A 190 22.31 -5.33 -11.46
CA GLN A 190 22.10 -3.96 -11.93
C GLN A 190 20.95 -3.90 -12.93
N GLY A 191 20.02 -2.97 -12.72
CA GLY A 191 18.88 -2.75 -13.57
C GLY A 191 18.72 -1.28 -13.96
N ARG A 192 18.13 -1.04 -15.13
CA ARG A 192 17.77 0.29 -15.61
C ARG A 192 16.45 0.24 -16.36
N LEU A 193 15.85 1.40 -16.55
CA LEU A 193 14.71 1.58 -17.44
C LEU A 193 15.16 2.24 -18.74
N GLU A 194 14.50 1.89 -19.84
CA GLU A 194 14.67 2.49 -21.14
C GLU A 194 13.30 2.90 -21.65
N ARG A 195 13.16 4.10 -22.21
CA ARG A 195 11.90 4.53 -22.82
C ARG A 195 11.70 3.75 -24.13
N ALA A 196 10.53 3.15 -24.28
CA ALA A 196 10.19 2.29 -25.42
C ALA A 196 9.59 3.10 -26.59
#